data_AF-A0A2V1E0C6-F1
#
_entry.id   AF-A0A2V1E0C6-F1
#
_cell.length_a   1.000
_cell.length_b   1.000
_cell.length_c   1.000
_cell.angle_alpha   90.00
_cell.angle_beta   90.00
_cell.angle_gamma   90.00
#
_symmetry.space_group_name_H-M   'P 1'
#
loop_
_entity.id
_entity.type
_entity.pdbx_description
1 polymer ?
#
loop_
_entity_poly.entity_id
_entity_poly.type
_entity_poly.pdbx_seq_one_letter_code
_entity_poly.pdbx_strand_id
1 'polypeptide(L)'
;MGCDAGFDMVPPLSKGVEDREKWAQFIEEVKNIFASDEKVEFKRNYINFNAGEHPKLPFQGHKFLRFSSKITGSNASATGVEHYIEMVTEMTKKYFRPRVYYWNELYDRHGKYSWTEVNASLDSYEAPPEAEEPTELMTSLTGNDTPKNLEALIFEIKEVPGKGKGLIACVDIPAGTRILCEKPIFTAQARSREELEQLIAMKLRTLTKSSQRQFLSLHNKSPGKYPFSGIFKTNALPCGPDSQIGAVYPTVCLINHSCLPNAHNNWNTSKEHETIHATRPIKKG
;
A
#
# COMPACT_ATOMS: atom_id res chain seq x y z
N MET A 1 -39.25 -5.99 21.32
CA MET A 1 -38.49 -6.71 20.27
C MET A 1 -37.86 -5.62 19.41
N GLY A 2 -36.53 -5.61 19.29
CA GLY A 2 -35.85 -4.61 18.46
C GLY A 2 -35.87 -5.03 16.99
N CYS A 3 -35.71 -4.08 16.08
CA CYS A 3 -35.56 -4.33 14.65
C CYS A 3 -34.19 -3.83 14.22
N ASP A 4 -33.50 -4.65 13.44
CA ASP A 4 -32.18 -4.35 12.92
C ASP A 4 -32.26 -3.85 11.47
N ALA A 5 -31.32 -2.99 11.09
CA ALA A 5 -31.12 -2.58 9.72
C ALA A 5 -29.63 -2.42 9.42
N GLY A 6 -29.30 -2.49 8.14
CA GLY A 6 -27.92 -2.40 7.69
C GLY A 6 -27.75 -2.80 6.25
N PHE A 7 -26.50 -3.09 5.88
CA PHE A 7 -26.19 -3.67 4.59
C PHE A 7 -25.18 -4.79 4.71
N ASP A 8 -25.31 -5.72 3.77
CA ASP A 8 -24.38 -6.81 3.56
C ASP A 8 -23.61 -6.61 2.26
N MET A 9 -22.37 -7.10 2.21
CA MET A 9 -21.56 -7.13 1.00
C MET A 9 -21.71 -8.47 0.30
N VAL A 10 -22.41 -8.50 -0.84
CA VAL A 10 -22.84 -9.74 -1.52
C VAL A 10 -22.54 -9.65 -3.03
N PRO A 11 -21.59 -10.43 -3.58
CA PRO A 11 -20.71 -11.36 -2.86
C PRO A 11 -19.70 -10.65 -1.94
N PRO A 12 -19.11 -11.36 -0.95
CA PRO A 12 -18.04 -10.82 -0.13
C PRO A 12 -16.88 -10.31 -0.98
N LEU A 13 -16.13 -9.34 -0.45
CA LEU A 13 -14.91 -8.88 -1.13
C LEU A 13 -13.86 -9.99 -1.16
N SER A 14 -13.16 -10.10 -2.27
CA SER A 14 -12.04 -11.02 -2.43
C SER A 14 -10.76 -10.45 -1.80
N LYS A 15 -9.73 -11.29 -1.67
CA LYS A 15 -8.36 -10.86 -1.37
C LYS A 15 -7.63 -10.26 -2.59
N GLY A 16 -8.32 -10.10 -3.72
CA GLY A 16 -7.77 -9.58 -4.97
C GLY A 16 -7.37 -8.11 -4.87
N VAL A 17 -6.46 -7.69 -5.75
CA VAL A 17 -5.90 -6.33 -5.76
C VAL A 17 -6.98 -5.26 -5.95
N GLU A 18 -7.94 -5.49 -6.87
CA GLU A 18 -9.01 -4.53 -7.17
C GLU A 18 -9.91 -4.27 -5.96
N ASP A 19 -10.41 -5.33 -5.30
CA ASP A 19 -11.27 -5.20 -4.13
C ASP A 19 -10.52 -4.54 -2.96
N ARG A 20 -9.23 -4.89 -2.78
CA ARG A 20 -8.39 -4.30 -1.73
C ARG A 20 -8.16 -2.81 -1.96
N GLU A 21 -7.86 -2.39 -3.18
CA GLU A 21 -7.62 -0.98 -3.51
C GLU A 21 -8.89 -0.14 -3.39
N LYS A 22 -10.02 -0.63 -3.92
CA LYS A 22 -11.31 0.06 -3.76
C LYS A 22 -11.72 0.15 -2.29
N TRP A 23 -11.52 -0.91 -1.51
CA TRP A 23 -11.86 -0.90 -0.09
C TRP A 23 -10.97 0.08 0.69
N ALA A 24 -9.68 0.14 0.38
CA ALA A 24 -8.78 1.12 0.98
C ALA A 24 -9.22 2.57 0.69
N GLN A 25 -9.60 2.88 -0.55
CA GLN A 25 -10.13 4.21 -0.91
C GLN A 25 -11.42 4.54 -0.15
N PHE A 26 -12.34 3.57 -0.06
CA PHE A 26 -13.56 3.70 0.72
C PHE A 26 -13.26 3.98 2.21
N ILE A 27 -12.35 3.23 2.83
CA ILE A 27 -11.96 3.43 4.24
C ILE A 27 -11.33 4.81 4.45
N GLU A 28 -10.50 5.30 3.54
CA GLU A 28 -9.94 6.66 3.64
C GLU A 28 -11.03 7.74 3.49
N GLU A 29 -12.03 7.55 2.63
CA GLU A 29 -13.18 8.46 2.57
C GLU A 29 -13.99 8.44 3.88
N VAL A 30 -14.23 7.27 4.48
CA VAL A 30 -14.89 7.14 5.80
C VAL A 30 -14.09 7.88 6.87
N LYS A 31 -12.77 7.67 6.94
CA LYS A 31 -11.90 8.38 7.90
C LYS A 31 -12.01 9.89 7.74
N ASN A 32 -12.00 10.39 6.51
CA ASN A 32 -12.08 11.84 6.26
C ASN A 32 -13.43 12.43 6.67
N ILE A 33 -14.54 11.74 6.38
CA ILE A 33 -15.89 12.21 6.71
C ILE A 33 -16.13 12.19 8.22
N PHE A 34 -15.67 11.15 8.92
CA PHE A 34 -15.89 10.98 10.35
C PHE A 34 -14.69 11.39 11.23
N ALA A 35 -13.71 12.10 10.68
CA ALA A 35 -12.48 12.47 11.39
C ALA A 35 -12.73 13.26 12.69
N SER A 36 -13.78 14.08 12.70
CA SER A 36 -14.17 14.94 13.82
C SER A 36 -15.37 14.41 14.60
N ASP A 37 -15.85 13.20 14.29
CA ASP A 37 -16.99 12.60 14.97
C ASP A 37 -16.53 11.88 16.24
N GLU A 38 -16.89 12.42 17.41
CA GLU A 38 -16.50 11.86 18.72
C GLU A 38 -17.05 10.45 18.98
N LYS A 39 -18.09 10.03 18.25
CA LYS A 39 -18.64 8.67 18.34
C LYS A 39 -17.91 7.71 17.40
N VAL A 40 -17.01 8.16 16.53
CA VAL A 40 -16.28 7.28 15.62
C VAL A 40 -14.84 7.12 16.09
N GLU A 41 -14.48 5.89 16.43
CA GLU A 41 -13.17 5.55 16.95
C GLU A 41 -12.36 4.73 15.96
N PHE A 42 -11.16 5.19 15.65
CA PHE A 42 -10.23 4.50 14.77
C PHE A 42 -9.36 3.53 15.59
N LYS A 43 -9.73 2.25 15.57
CA LYS A 43 -8.96 1.17 16.21
C LYS A 43 -7.83 0.71 15.30
N ARG A 44 -7.03 -0.24 15.80
CA ARG A 44 -5.87 -0.78 15.09
C ARG A 44 -6.22 -1.44 13.74
N ASN A 45 -7.33 -2.18 13.69
CA ASN A 45 -7.69 -3.02 12.54
C ASN A 45 -9.03 -2.65 11.90
N TYR A 46 -9.78 -1.72 12.51
CA TYR A 46 -11.15 -1.40 12.10
C TYR A 46 -11.56 -0.02 12.61
N ILE A 47 -12.64 0.51 12.04
CA ILE A 47 -13.36 1.70 12.52
C ILE A 47 -14.54 1.23 13.36
N ASN A 48 -14.66 1.75 14.57
CA ASN A 48 -15.72 1.44 15.51
C ASN A 48 -16.67 2.64 15.63
N PHE A 49 -17.96 2.44 15.37
CA PHE A 49 -18.95 3.49 15.53
C PHE A 49 -19.63 3.29 16.89
N ASN A 50 -19.36 4.11 17.89
CA ASN A 50 -19.96 4.08 19.23
C ASN A 50 -21.42 4.56 19.23
N ALA A 51 -22.24 3.90 18.42
CA ALA A 51 -23.67 4.12 18.29
C ALA A 51 -24.40 2.78 18.15
N GLY A 52 -25.59 2.67 18.74
CA GLY A 52 -26.37 1.44 18.73
C GLY A 52 -25.59 0.23 19.27
N GLU A 53 -25.43 -0.79 18.44
CA GLU A 53 -24.70 -2.04 18.74
C GLU A 53 -23.26 -2.04 18.22
N HIS A 54 -22.69 -0.85 18.06
CA HIS A 54 -21.29 -0.66 17.69
C HIS A 54 -20.91 -1.28 16.34
N PRO A 55 -21.55 -0.85 15.23
CA PRO A 55 -21.22 -1.36 13.91
C PRO A 55 -19.76 -1.02 13.56
N LYS A 56 -19.11 -1.92 12.82
CA LYS A 56 -17.66 -1.89 12.58
C LYS A 56 -17.31 -2.00 11.10
N LEU A 57 -16.25 -1.31 10.69
CA LEU A 57 -15.66 -1.45 9.35
C LEU A 57 -14.20 -1.92 9.45
N PRO A 58 -13.84 -3.13 9.01
CA PRO A 58 -12.45 -3.58 9.06
C PRO A 58 -11.61 -2.88 7.99
N PHE A 59 -10.32 -2.71 8.26
CA PHE A 59 -9.37 -2.24 7.25
C PHE A 59 -9.08 -3.32 6.19
N GLN A 60 -9.25 -4.59 6.54
CA GLN A 60 -9.18 -5.71 5.61
C GLN A 60 -10.57 -6.01 5.03
N GLY A 61 -10.87 -5.48 3.85
CA GLY A 61 -12.22 -5.56 3.25
C GLY A 61 -12.74 -6.96 3.01
N HIS A 62 -11.87 -7.95 2.74
CA HIS A 62 -12.29 -9.34 2.57
C HIS A 62 -12.85 -9.99 3.85
N LYS A 63 -12.63 -9.37 5.03
CA LYS A 63 -13.23 -9.79 6.29
C LYS A 63 -14.62 -9.18 6.50
N PHE A 64 -14.99 -8.14 5.75
CA PHE A 64 -16.25 -7.45 5.91
C PHE A 64 -17.41 -8.25 5.32
N LEU A 65 -18.43 -8.51 6.15
CA LEU A 65 -19.70 -9.10 5.72
C LEU A 65 -20.88 -8.14 5.88
N ARG A 66 -20.97 -7.45 7.03
CA ARG A 66 -22.15 -6.69 7.43
C ARG A 66 -21.79 -5.43 8.23
N PHE A 67 -22.52 -4.36 7.95
CA PHE A 67 -22.59 -3.17 8.79
C PHE A 67 -24.06 -2.96 9.19
N SER A 68 -24.40 -3.19 10.46
CA SER A 68 -25.78 -3.14 10.94
C SER A 68 -25.83 -2.83 12.43
N SER A 69 -26.99 -2.34 12.87
CA SER A 69 -27.34 -2.22 14.28
C SER A 69 -28.85 -2.27 14.42
N LYS A 70 -29.30 -2.56 15.63
CA LYS A 70 -30.65 -2.24 16.07
C LYS A 70 -30.97 -0.76 15.84
N ILE A 71 -32.04 -0.49 15.10
CA ILE A 71 -32.53 0.86 14.77
C ILE A 71 -33.74 1.29 15.59
N THR A 72 -34.32 0.37 16.36
CA THR A 72 -35.45 0.68 17.26
C THR A 72 -35.05 0.65 18.74
N GLY A 73 -35.75 1.43 19.56
CA GLY A 73 -35.53 1.52 21.00
C GLY A 73 -34.68 2.71 21.43
N SER A 74 -34.61 2.94 22.75
CA SER A 74 -34.02 4.15 23.34
C SER A 74 -32.55 4.35 23.00
N ASN A 75 -31.76 3.28 22.92
CA ASN A 75 -30.34 3.36 22.57
C ASN A 75 -30.14 3.83 21.11
N ALA A 76 -30.94 3.31 20.17
CA ALA A 76 -30.85 3.70 18.76
C ALA A 76 -31.18 5.19 18.59
N SER A 77 -32.25 5.67 19.25
CA SER A 77 -32.65 7.08 19.23
C SER A 77 -31.62 7.99 19.90
N ALA A 78 -31.06 7.58 21.05
CA ALA A 78 -30.07 8.39 21.78
C ALA A 78 -28.73 8.51 21.04
N THR A 79 -28.32 7.45 20.34
CA THR A 79 -27.04 7.42 19.64
C THR A 79 -27.12 7.94 18.21
N GLY A 80 -28.30 7.90 17.58
CA GLY A 80 -28.49 8.28 16.18
C GLY A 80 -27.93 7.25 15.20
N VAL A 81 -27.91 5.96 15.57
CA VAL A 81 -27.23 4.90 14.80
C VAL A 81 -27.74 4.74 13.36
N GLU A 82 -29.03 5.04 13.14
CA GLU A 82 -29.65 4.99 11.81
C GLU A 82 -28.94 5.92 10.81
N HIS A 83 -28.51 7.11 11.25
CA HIS A 83 -27.76 8.04 10.41
C HIS A 83 -26.43 7.47 9.94
N TYR A 84 -25.70 6.77 10.83
CA TYR A 84 -24.45 6.10 10.45
C TYR A 84 -24.70 4.97 9.46
N ILE A 85 -25.76 4.18 9.66
CA ILE A 85 -26.13 3.11 8.73
C ILE A 85 -26.43 3.69 7.34
N GLU A 86 -27.23 4.75 7.25
CA GLU A 86 -27.58 5.40 5.99
C GLU A 86 -26.34 5.97 5.29
N MET A 87 -25.53 6.78 5.99
CA MET A 87 -24.34 7.40 5.43
C MET A 87 -23.35 6.36 4.92
N VAL A 88 -22.99 5.38 5.75
CA VAL A 88 -22.02 4.35 5.37
C VAL A 88 -22.56 3.47 4.24
N THR A 89 -23.87 3.20 4.20
CA THR A 89 -24.51 2.49 3.08
C THR A 89 -24.33 3.26 1.77
N GLU A 90 -24.64 4.55 1.74
CA GLU A 90 -24.53 5.37 0.52
C GLU A 90 -23.07 5.53 0.08
N MET A 91 -22.16 5.74 1.02
CA MET A 91 -20.72 5.73 0.75
C MET A 91 -20.29 4.39 0.14
N THR A 92 -20.73 3.26 0.70
CA THR A 92 -20.35 1.94 0.18
C THR A 92 -20.91 1.72 -1.23
N LYS A 93 -22.15 2.17 -1.51
CA LYS A 93 -22.76 2.08 -2.84
C LYS A 93 -21.96 2.84 -3.90
N LYS A 94 -21.30 3.95 -3.56
CA LYS A 94 -20.42 4.71 -4.49
C LYS A 94 -19.29 3.84 -5.05
N TYR A 95 -18.75 2.92 -4.24
CA TYR A 95 -17.63 2.05 -4.62
C TYR A 95 -18.07 0.65 -5.09
N PHE A 96 -19.14 0.12 -4.50
CA PHE A 96 -19.50 -1.30 -4.60
C PHE A 96 -20.97 -1.53 -4.96
N ARG A 97 -21.65 -0.57 -5.63
CA ARG A 97 -23.10 -0.60 -5.91
C ARG A 97 -23.70 -1.98 -6.23
N PRO A 98 -23.14 -2.80 -7.14
CA PRO A 98 -23.73 -4.10 -7.47
C PRO A 98 -23.69 -5.12 -6.33
N ARG A 99 -22.84 -4.89 -5.31
CA ARG A 99 -22.59 -5.80 -4.19
C ARG A 99 -23.24 -5.35 -2.88
N VAL A 100 -23.79 -4.14 -2.79
CA VAL A 100 -24.40 -3.65 -1.54
C VAL A 100 -25.84 -4.13 -1.43
N TYR A 101 -26.10 -5.07 -0.54
CA TYR A 101 -27.44 -5.55 -0.22
C TYR A 101 -27.95 -4.88 1.06
N TYR A 102 -28.72 -3.81 0.92
CA TYR A 102 -29.39 -3.15 2.05
C TYR A 102 -30.63 -3.93 2.51
N TRP A 103 -30.82 -4.04 3.82
CA TRP A 103 -31.93 -4.74 4.45
C TRP A 103 -32.37 -4.01 5.73
N ASN A 104 -33.61 -4.26 6.13
CA ASN A 104 -34.25 -3.64 7.29
C ASN A 104 -35.44 -4.52 7.70
N GLU A 105 -35.40 -5.01 8.94
CA GLU A 105 -36.39 -5.96 9.47
C GLU A 105 -37.80 -5.36 9.58
N LEU A 106 -37.95 -4.03 9.67
CA LEU A 106 -39.26 -3.38 9.64
C LEU A 106 -40.02 -3.63 8.32
N TYR A 107 -39.29 -3.94 7.26
CA TYR A 107 -39.85 -4.25 5.94
C TYR A 107 -39.72 -5.74 5.59
N ASP A 108 -39.56 -6.60 6.61
CA ASP A 108 -39.37 -8.05 6.46
C ASP A 108 -38.21 -8.40 5.51
N ARG A 109 -37.16 -7.58 5.51
CA ARG A 109 -35.91 -7.86 4.79
C ARG A 109 -34.81 -8.13 5.78
N HIS A 110 -34.24 -9.31 5.65
CA HIS A 110 -33.21 -9.83 6.53
C HIS A 110 -31.87 -9.85 5.79
N GLY A 111 -30.78 -9.70 6.54
CA GLY A 111 -29.45 -9.83 5.95
C GLY A 111 -29.18 -11.24 5.39
N LYS A 112 -28.24 -11.33 4.45
CA LYS A 112 -27.90 -12.57 3.73
C LYS A 112 -27.07 -13.54 4.56
N TYR A 113 -26.21 -13.02 5.44
CA TYR A 113 -25.36 -13.83 6.31
C TYR A 113 -26.05 -14.16 7.63
N SER A 114 -25.81 -15.36 8.14
CA SER A 114 -26.23 -15.73 9.50
C SER A 114 -25.45 -14.93 10.54
N TRP A 115 -26.02 -14.75 11.73
CA TRP A 115 -25.31 -14.10 12.84
C TRP A 115 -24.03 -14.85 13.24
N THR A 116 -23.99 -16.17 13.07
CA THR A 116 -22.78 -16.97 13.30
C THR A 116 -21.64 -16.54 12.36
N GLU A 117 -21.91 -16.37 11.07
CA GLU A 117 -20.91 -15.91 10.09
C GLU A 117 -20.48 -14.46 10.35
N VAL A 118 -21.45 -13.59 10.67
CA VAL A 118 -21.18 -12.19 10.97
C VAL A 118 -20.31 -12.05 12.23
N ASN A 119 -20.64 -12.78 13.31
CA ASN A 119 -19.85 -12.73 14.55
C ASN A 119 -18.44 -13.28 14.34
N ALA A 120 -18.29 -14.39 13.62
CA ALA A 120 -16.97 -14.92 13.26
C ALA A 120 -16.13 -13.91 12.46
N SER A 121 -16.77 -13.18 11.54
CA SER A 121 -16.14 -12.06 10.82
C SER A 121 -15.73 -10.93 11.77
N LEU A 122 -16.62 -10.46 12.65
CA LEU A 122 -16.32 -9.39 13.62
C LEU A 122 -15.19 -9.76 14.59
N ASP A 123 -15.19 -10.98 15.11
CA ASP A 123 -14.15 -11.48 16.02
C ASP A 123 -12.77 -11.49 15.35
N SER A 124 -12.74 -11.72 14.03
CA SER A 124 -11.49 -11.68 13.25
C SER A 124 -10.84 -10.29 13.13
N TYR A 125 -11.55 -9.22 13.53
CA TYR A 125 -11.02 -7.86 13.53
C TYR A 125 -10.14 -7.58 14.75
N GLU A 126 -10.47 -8.20 15.89
CA GLU A 126 -9.74 -8.08 17.16
C GLU A 126 -8.54 -9.02 17.25
N ALA A 127 -8.50 -10.03 16.39
CA ALA A 127 -7.32 -10.87 16.26
C ALA A 127 -6.08 -9.97 16.08
N PRO A 128 -4.95 -10.30 16.75
CA PRO A 128 -3.65 -9.81 16.31
C PRO A 128 -3.59 -10.01 14.79
N PRO A 129 -2.98 -9.10 14.01
CA PRO A 129 -2.85 -9.33 12.57
C PRO A 129 -2.39 -10.79 12.42
N GLU A 130 -3.24 -11.61 11.80
CA GLU A 130 -2.91 -13.01 11.55
C GLU A 130 -1.47 -12.98 11.07
N ALA A 131 -0.59 -13.77 11.69
CA ALA A 131 0.67 -14.07 11.02
C ALA A 131 0.20 -14.68 9.71
N GLU A 132 0.11 -13.86 8.64
CA GLU A 132 -0.68 -14.25 7.49
C GLU A 132 0.03 -15.49 6.95
N GLU A 133 -0.61 -16.65 7.11
CA GLU A 133 -0.29 -17.82 6.30
C GLU A 133 -0.16 -17.29 4.87
N PRO A 134 0.98 -17.49 4.21
CA PRO A 134 1.42 -16.67 3.09
C PRO A 134 0.36 -16.66 2.00
N THR A 135 -0.53 -15.69 2.09
CA THR A 135 -1.35 -15.26 0.98
C THR A 135 -0.31 -14.83 -0.05
N GLU A 136 -0.52 -15.00 -1.36
CA GLU A 136 0.47 -14.64 -2.39
C GLU A 136 0.98 -13.17 -2.28
N LEU A 137 0.37 -12.37 -1.40
CA LEU A 137 0.77 -11.05 -0.94
C LEU A 137 1.66 -11.01 0.33
N MET A 138 1.64 -11.98 1.24
CA MET A 138 2.44 -11.96 2.50
C MET A 138 3.72 -12.80 2.48
N THR A 139 3.87 -13.74 1.54
CA THR A 139 5.21 -14.27 1.21
C THR A 139 6.17 -13.17 0.73
N SER A 140 5.65 -11.96 0.49
CA SER A 140 6.41 -10.80 0.06
C SER A 140 6.81 -9.83 1.20
N LEU A 141 6.30 -9.94 2.43
CA LEU A 141 6.51 -8.92 3.49
C LEU A 141 7.55 -9.24 4.58
N THR A 142 8.34 -10.32 4.43
CA THR A 142 9.73 -10.32 4.92
C THR A 142 10.69 -9.69 3.92
N GLY A 143 10.18 -9.21 2.79
CA GLY A 143 10.83 -8.24 1.92
C GLY A 143 10.16 -6.89 2.05
N ASN A 144 10.95 -5.84 2.08
CA ASN A 144 10.44 -4.50 1.89
C ASN A 144 9.83 -4.40 0.50
N ASP A 145 8.57 -3.97 0.45
CA ASP A 145 8.06 -3.12 -0.61
C ASP A 145 6.94 -2.28 0.02
N THR A 146 7.20 -0.98 0.16
CA THR A 146 6.16 0.02 0.44
C THR A 146 5.05 -0.13 -0.61
N PRO A 147 3.76 0.04 -0.30
CA PRO A 147 2.73 -0.08 -1.32
C PRO A 147 3.02 0.96 -2.41
N LYS A 148 3.12 0.53 -3.68
CA LYS A 148 3.26 1.43 -4.85
C LYS A 148 2.24 2.58 -4.87
N ASN A 149 1.12 2.42 -4.17
CA ASN A 149 0.07 3.43 -4.02
C ASN A 149 0.45 4.56 -3.03
N LEU A 150 1.27 4.27 -2.00
CA LEU A 150 1.80 5.29 -1.08
C LEU A 150 3.03 5.99 -1.66
N GLU A 151 3.86 5.27 -2.42
CA GLU A 151 4.99 5.87 -3.15
C GLU A 151 4.51 6.86 -4.22
N ALA A 152 3.45 6.51 -4.96
CA ALA A 152 2.80 7.42 -5.92
C ALA A 152 2.15 8.67 -5.28
N LEU A 153 1.81 8.60 -3.98
CA LEU A 153 1.31 9.76 -3.23
C LEU A 153 2.43 10.71 -2.79
N ILE A 154 3.65 10.20 -2.60
CA ILE A 154 4.79 10.99 -2.11
C ILE A 154 5.62 11.56 -3.28
N PHE A 155 5.83 10.77 -4.34
CA PHE A 155 6.59 11.19 -5.50
C PHE A 155 6.04 10.59 -6.80
N GLU A 156 6.40 11.20 -7.92
CA GLU A 156 6.13 10.70 -9.26
C GLU A 156 7.44 10.64 -10.07
N ILE A 157 7.48 9.74 -11.04
CA ILE A 157 8.61 9.63 -11.98
C ILE A 157 8.30 10.53 -13.18
N LYS A 158 9.14 11.53 -13.42
CA LYS A 158 9.02 12.47 -14.54
C LYS A 158 10.30 12.56 -15.36
N GLU A 159 10.16 12.94 -16.62
CA GLU A 159 11.30 13.39 -17.41
C GLU A 159 11.76 14.76 -16.90
N VAL A 160 13.05 14.86 -16.60
CA VAL A 160 13.72 16.06 -16.11
C VAL A 160 14.64 16.59 -17.22
N PRO A 161 14.47 17.85 -17.66
CA PRO A 161 15.27 18.43 -18.74
C PRO A 161 16.78 18.25 -18.51
N GLY A 162 17.46 17.63 -19.48
CA GLY A 162 18.90 17.39 -19.45
C GLY A 162 19.37 16.32 -18.45
N LYS A 163 18.47 15.66 -17.70
CA LYS A 163 18.83 14.63 -16.70
C LYS A 163 18.14 13.27 -16.94
N GLY A 164 17.25 13.19 -17.92
CA GLY A 164 16.44 11.99 -18.14
C GLY A 164 15.39 11.86 -17.03
N LYS A 165 15.06 10.63 -16.62
CA LYS A 165 14.04 10.41 -15.58
C LYS A 165 14.52 10.85 -14.20
N GLY A 166 13.58 11.31 -13.38
CA GLY A 166 13.79 11.75 -12.01
C GLY A 166 12.56 11.52 -11.14
N LEU A 167 12.77 11.42 -9.84
CA LEU A 167 11.69 11.44 -8.85
C LEU A 167 11.38 12.89 -8.45
N ILE A 168 10.11 13.27 -8.56
CA ILE A 168 9.58 14.61 -8.23
C ILE A 168 8.56 14.48 -7.10
N ALA A 169 8.60 15.37 -6.10
CA ALA A 169 7.72 15.27 -4.94
C ALA A 169 6.28 15.66 -5.31
N CYS A 170 5.31 14.81 -5.00
CA CYS A 170 3.87 15.05 -5.22
C CYS A 170 3.25 15.89 -4.09
N VAL A 171 3.89 15.93 -2.93
CA VAL A 171 3.48 16.62 -1.70
C VAL A 171 4.69 17.24 -1.01
N ASP A 172 4.46 18.11 -0.04
CA ASP A 172 5.52 18.57 0.86
C ASP A 172 5.97 17.40 1.75
N ILE A 173 7.27 17.10 1.75
CA ILE A 173 7.87 15.98 2.48
C ILE A 173 8.67 16.55 3.67
N PRO A 174 8.29 16.26 4.92
CA PRO A 174 9.06 16.64 6.09
C PRO A 174 10.47 16.01 6.11
N ALA A 175 11.41 16.67 6.77
CA ALA A 175 12.74 16.11 7.01
C ALA A 175 12.64 14.79 7.81
N GLY A 176 13.52 13.83 7.51
CA GLY A 176 13.55 12.51 8.15
C GLY A 176 12.53 11.51 7.58
N THR A 177 11.61 11.94 6.72
CA THR A 177 10.62 11.05 6.10
C THR A 177 11.31 10.02 5.21
N ARG A 178 10.96 8.74 5.36
CA ARG A 178 11.37 7.68 4.43
C ARG A 178 10.54 7.78 3.16
N ILE A 179 11.20 8.17 2.07
CA ILE A 179 10.60 8.37 0.75
C ILE A 179 10.38 7.02 0.07
N LEU A 180 11.37 6.12 0.18
CA LEU A 180 11.37 4.85 -0.54
C LEU A 180 12.13 3.77 0.25
N CYS A 181 11.75 2.52 0.05
CA CYS A 181 12.36 1.35 0.65
C CYS A 181 12.23 0.15 -0.29
N GLU A 182 13.27 -0.19 -1.05
CA GLU A 182 13.16 -1.16 -2.15
C GLU A 182 14.28 -2.21 -2.21
N LYS A 183 13.93 -3.39 -2.76
CA LYS A 183 14.89 -4.46 -3.08
C LYS A 183 15.69 -4.14 -4.34
N PRO A 184 16.96 -4.57 -4.41
CA PRO A 184 17.68 -4.54 -5.67
C PRO A 184 17.03 -5.50 -6.69
N ILE A 185 17.05 -5.11 -7.97
CA ILE A 185 16.80 -6.03 -9.09
C ILE A 185 17.83 -7.16 -9.04
N PHE A 186 19.09 -6.78 -8.82
CA PHE A 186 20.18 -7.70 -8.50
C PHE A 186 21.37 -6.95 -7.90
N THR A 187 22.20 -7.68 -7.17
CA THR A 187 23.53 -7.26 -6.73
C THR A 187 24.60 -7.85 -7.65
N ALA A 188 25.74 -7.16 -7.79
CA ALA A 188 26.90 -7.68 -8.48
C ALA A 188 28.20 -7.12 -7.90
N GLN A 189 29.23 -7.96 -7.93
CA GLN A 189 30.61 -7.62 -7.62
C GLN A 189 31.49 -8.35 -8.64
N ALA A 190 32.49 -7.65 -9.19
CA ALA A 190 33.42 -8.21 -10.15
C ALA A 190 34.77 -7.48 -10.06
N ARG A 191 35.85 -8.15 -10.48
CA ARG A 191 37.22 -7.58 -10.41
C ARG A 191 37.57 -6.82 -11.68
N SER A 192 36.98 -7.19 -12.82
CA SER A 192 37.13 -6.50 -14.10
C SER A 192 35.80 -6.10 -14.73
N ARG A 193 35.85 -5.24 -15.76
CA ARG A 193 34.64 -4.80 -16.48
C ARG A 193 34.07 -5.91 -17.35
N GLU A 194 34.95 -6.72 -17.93
CA GLU A 194 34.66 -7.91 -18.71
C GLU A 194 33.91 -8.95 -17.88
N GLU A 195 34.42 -9.25 -16.67
CA GLU A 195 33.75 -10.15 -15.73
C GLU A 195 32.38 -9.62 -15.32
N LEU A 196 32.28 -8.31 -15.06
CA LEU A 196 31.01 -7.69 -14.69
C LEU A 196 29.98 -7.81 -15.82
N GLU A 197 30.39 -7.59 -17.07
CA GLU A 197 29.51 -7.74 -18.24
C GLU A 197 28.93 -9.16 -18.32
N GLN A 198 29.79 -10.18 -18.21
CA GLN A 198 29.39 -11.58 -18.27
C GLN A 198 28.47 -11.95 -17.10
N LEU A 199 28.81 -11.51 -15.88
CA LEU A 199 28.02 -11.74 -14.68
C LEU A 199 26.61 -11.14 -14.80
N ILE A 200 26.50 -9.90 -15.27
CA ILE A 200 25.20 -9.26 -15.47
C ILE A 200 24.43 -9.96 -16.57
N ALA A 201 25.06 -10.33 -17.69
CA ALA A 201 24.39 -11.08 -18.75
C ALA A 201 23.78 -12.40 -18.23
N MET A 202 24.50 -13.12 -17.36
CA MET A 202 23.97 -14.32 -16.71
C MET A 202 22.78 -14.01 -15.79
N LYS A 203 22.89 -12.97 -14.95
CA LYS A 203 21.78 -12.55 -14.06
C LYS A 203 20.55 -12.11 -14.85
N LEU A 204 20.71 -11.33 -15.91
CA LEU A 204 19.59 -10.89 -16.74
C LEU A 204 18.81 -12.07 -17.33
N ARG A 205 19.47 -13.17 -17.69
CA ARG A 205 18.80 -14.38 -18.22
C ARG A 205 17.88 -15.04 -17.20
N THR A 206 18.14 -14.91 -15.90
CA THR A 206 17.32 -15.49 -14.83
C THR A 206 16.20 -14.57 -14.37
N LEU A 207 16.25 -13.28 -14.73
CA LEU A 207 15.23 -12.30 -14.36
C LEU A 207 13.98 -12.40 -15.23
N THR A 208 12.86 -11.90 -14.70
CA THR A 208 11.63 -11.73 -15.49
C THR A 208 11.84 -10.72 -16.63
N LYS A 209 11.02 -10.81 -17.68
CA LYS A 209 11.08 -9.85 -18.80
C LYS A 209 10.84 -8.40 -18.37
N SER A 210 10.03 -8.18 -17.34
CA SER A 210 9.80 -6.85 -16.78
C SER A 210 11.08 -6.28 -16.17
N SER A 211 11.75 -7.05 -15.30
CA SER A 211 12.99 -6.66 -14.64
C SER A 211 14.16 -6.48 -15.63
N GLN A 212 14.23 -7.32 -16.67
CA GLN A 212 15.19 -7.13 -17.78
C GLN A 212 14.98 -5.78 -18.46
N ARG A 213 13.74 -5.47 -18.87
CA ARG A 213 13.40 -4.19 -19.52
C ARG A 213 13.71 -3.00 -18.61
N GLN A 214 13.42 -3.12 -17.33
CA GLN A 214 13.69 -2.06 -16.37
C GLN A 214 15.18 -1.75 -16.28
N PHE A 215 16.03 -2.77 -16.07
CA PHE A 215 17.48 -2.58 -16.07
C PHE A 215 18.00 -2.00 -17.39
N LEU A 216 17.55 -2.55 -18.53
CA LEU A 216 17.99 -2.09 -19.85
C LEU A 216 17.50 -0.68 -20.21
N SER A 217 16.51 -0.15 -19.49
CA SER A 217 16.02 1.23 -19.65
C SER A 217 16.80 2.27 -18.83
N LEU A 218 17.68 1.83 -17.92
CA LEU A 218 18.49 2.73 -17.11
C LEU A 218 19.57 3.44 -17.95
N HIS A 219 20.01 4.61 -17.49
CA HIS A 219 20.97 5.43 -18.22
C HIS A 219 22.33 4.74 -18.34
N ASN A 220 22.98 4.84 -19.51
CA ASN A 220 24.34 4.36 -19.70
C ASN A 220 25.26 5.54 -20.07
N LYS A 221 26.06 6.00 -19.11
CA LYS A 221 27.04 7.07 -19.34
C LYS A 221 28.20 6.63 -20.25
N SER A 222 28.45 5.34 -20.38
CA SER A 222 29.59 4.79 -21.13
C SER A 222 29.14 3.72 -22.12
N PRO A 223 28.41 4.10 -23.18
CA PRO A 223 28.04 3.19 -24.25
C PRO A 223 29.30 2.71 -24.98
N GLY A 224 29.33 1.43 -25.37
CA GLY A 224 30.50 0.83 -26.00
C GLY A 224 30.51 -0.69 -25.88
N LYS A 225 31.71 -1.29 -25.84
CA LYS A 225 31.93 -2.75 -25.86
C LYS A 225 31.22 -3.52 -24.75
N TYR A 226 31.01 -2.89 -23.59
CA TYR A 226 30.42 -3.51 -22.40
C TYR A 226 29.19 -2.70 -21.93
N PRO A 227 28.04 -2.85 -22.59
CA PRO A 227 26.84 -2.08 -22.30
C PRO A 227 26.23 -2.38 -20.93
N PHE A 228 26.18 -3.65 -20.49
CA PHE A 228 25.54 -4.00 -19.22
C PHE A 228 26.33 -3.49 -18.02
N SER A 229 27.65 -3.66 -18.03
CA SER A 229 28.56 -3.09 -17.04
C SER A 229 28.54 -1.56 -17.07
N GLY A 230 28.35 -0.95 -18.24
CA GLY A 230 28.17 0.50 -18.39
C GLY A 230 26.92 1.01 -17.67
N ILE A 231 25.77 0.36 -17.92
CA ILE A 231 24.51 0.65 -17.21
C ILE A 231 24.70 0.44 -15.71
N PHE A 232 25.24 -0.71 -15.30
CA PHE A 232 25.39 -1.03 -13.89
C PHE A 232 26.30 -0.02 -13.17
N LYS A 233 27.49 0.28 -13.70
CA LYS A 233 28.40 1.26 -13.08
C LYS A 233 27.84 2.69 -13.06
N THR A 234 26.89 3.00 -13.94
CA THR A 234 26.24 4.32 -13.97
C THR A 234 25.20 4.46 -12.85
N ASN A 235 24.49 3.39 -12.50
CA ASN A 235 23.29 3.46 -11.65
C ASN A 235 23.40 2.70 -10.33
N ALA A 236 24.36 1.80 -10.17
CA ALA A 236 24.46 0.96 -8.99
C ALA A 236 24.87 1.77 -7.76
N LEU A 237 24.21 1.52 -6.64
CA LEU A 237 24.63 2.03 -5.34
C LEU A 237 25.41 0.96 -4.57
N PRO A 238 26.42 1.34 -3.77
CA PRO A 238 27.11 0.39 -2.92
C PRO A 238 26.18 -0.15 -1.83
N CYS A 239 26.22 -1.45 -1.58
CA CYS A 239 25.48 -2.12 -0.51
C CYS A 239 26.11 -1.84 0.87
N GLY A 240 26.12 -0.57 1.27
CA GLY A 240 26.70 -0.07 2.50
C GLY A 240 28.05 0.64 2.34
N PRO A 241 28.54 1.32 3.38
CA PRO A 241 29.84 1.98 3.38
C PRO A 241 30.96 1.01 3.00
N ASP A 242 31.86 1.44 2.12
CA ASP A 242 33.02 0.68 1.63
C ASP A 242 32.73 -0.67 0.94
N SER A 243 31.45 -0.96 0.69
CA SER A 243 31.03 -2.21 0.06
C SER A 243 31.50 -2.27 -1.38
N GLN A 244 32.18 -3.37 -1.73
CA GLN A 244 32.55 -3.68 -3.11
C GLN A 244 31.38 -4.27 -3.91
N ILE A 245 30.25 -4.52 -3.25
CA ILE A 245 29.03 -5.04 -3.87
C ILE A 245 28.17 -3.84 -4.25
N GLY A 246 27.87 -3.74 -5.55
CA GLY A 246 26.89 -2.78 -6.06
C GLY A 246 25.52 -3.43 -6.21
N ALA A 247 24.48 -2.61 -6.11
CA ALA A 247 23.10 -2.98 -6.32
C ALA A 247 22.43 -2.04 -7.30
N VAL A 248 21.67 -2.59 -8.24
CA VAL A 248 20.77 -1.83 -9.12
C VAL A 248 19.34 -2.09 -8.72
N TYR A 249 18.52 -1.06 -8.80
CA TYR A 249 17.19 -1.07 -8.23
C TYR A 249 16.12 -0.54 -9.20
N PRO A 250 14.85 -0.88 -8.99
CA PRO A 250 13.75 -0.44 -9.84
C PRO A 250 13.59 1.09 -9.93
N THR A 251 13.66 1.80 -8.80
CA THR A 251 13.19 3.19 -8.67
C THR A 251 14.29 4.13 -8.17
N VAL A 252 15.09 3.71 -7.18
CA VAL A 252 16.23 4.43 -6.62
C VAL A 252 17.22 4.82 -7.71
N CYS A 253 17.45 3.96 -8.70
CA CYS A 253 18.34 4.26 -9.82
C CYS A 253 17.88 5.43 -10.70
N LEU A 254 16.64 5.91 -10.54
CA LEU A 254 16.12 7.09 -11.24
C LEU A 254 16.32 8.39 -10.44
N ILE A 255 16.83 8.32 -9.21
CA ILE A 255 17.12 9.52 -8.41
C ILE A 255 18.36 10.20 -8.99
N ASN A 256 18.18 11.46 -9.42
CA ASN A 256 19.27 12.23 -10.00
C ASN A 256 20.27 12.70 -8.93
N HIS A 257 21.55 12.76 -9.31
CA HIS A 257 22.60 13.29 -8.47
C HIS A 257 22.51 14.83 -8.32
N SER A 258 22.90 15.32 -7.14
CA SER A 258 23.04 16.74 -6.82
C SER A 258 24.18 16.93 -5.82
N CYS A 259 24.99 17.97 -5.99
CA CYS A 259 26.02 18.36 -5.01
C CYS A 259 25.41 18.84 -3.68
N LEU A 260 24.16 19.29 -3.70
CA LEU A 260 23.39 19.72 -2.52
C LEU A 260 22.13 18.85 -2.42
N PRO A 261 22.27 17.56 -2.03
CA PRO A 261 21.16 16.63 -2.02
C PRO A 261 20.12 17.01 -0.96
N ASN A 262 18.87 16.67 -1.23
CA ASN A 262 17.75 16.78 -0.30
C ASN A 262 17.28 15.42 0.23
N ALA A 263 17.89 14.34 -0.23
CA ALA A 263 17.66 12.98 0.23
C ALA A 263 18.97 12.21 0.35
N HIS A 264 18.99 11.19 1.19
CA HIS A 264 20.15 10.32 1.43
C HIS A 264 19.73 8.85 1.40
N ASN A 265 20.58 8.02 0.81
CA ASN A 265 20.36 6.58 0.74
C ASN A 265 21.01 5.87 1.94
N ASN A 266 20.41 4.79 2.42
CA ASN A 266 20.97 3.97 3.48
C ASN A 266 20.66 2.50 3.21
N TRP A 267 21.73 1.71 3.06
CA TRP A 267 21.66 0.27 2.87
C TRP A 267 21.43 -0.45 4.21
N ASN A 268 20.39 -1.27 4.25
CA ASN A 268 20.13 -2.14 5.37
C ASN A 268 20.67 -3.55 5.09
N THR A 269 21.81 -3.90 5.69
CA THR A 269 22.46 -5.20 5.49
C THR A 269 21.61 -6.37 5.97
N SER A 270 20.88 -6.24 7.08
CA SER A 270 20.10 -7.37 7.62
C SER A 270 18.88 -7.69 6.78
N LYS A 271 18.34 -6.69 6.08
CA LYS A 271 17.17 -6.87 5.21
C LYS A 271 17.55 -7.00 3.73
N GLU A 272 18.73 -6.57 3.31
CA GLU A 272 19.17 -6.48 1.91
C GLU A 272 18.35 -5.49 1.05
N HIS A 273 18.17 -4.27 1.55
CA HIS A 273 17.44 -3.23 0.79
C HIS A 273 18.04 -1.85 0.97
N GLU A 274 17.71 -0.99 0.01
CA GLU A 274 18.00 0.44 0.09
C GLU A 274 16.82 1.19 0.69
N THR A 275 17.12 2.20 1.49
CA THR A 275 16.14 3.16 1.97
C THR A 275 16.55 4.57 1.58
N ILE A 276 15.60 5.39 1.13
CA ILE A 276 15.82 6.80 0.81
C ILE A 276 15.09 7.65 1.82
N HIS A 277 15.78 8.58 2.47
CA HIS A 277 15.20 9.49 3.45
C HIS A 277 15.44 10.95 3.08
N ALA A 278 14.45 11.80 3.33
CA ALA A 278 14.61 13.25 3.19
C ALA A 278 15.60 13.78 4.26
N THR A 279 16.65 14.48 3.84
CA THR A 279 17.63 15.09 4.78
C THR A 279 17.20 16.47 5.26
N ARG A 280 16.26 17.09 4.56
CA ARG A 280 15.64 18.39 4.84
C ARG A 280 14.22 18.41 4.27
N PRO A 281 13.37 19.38 4.65
CA PRO A 281 12.04 19.48 4.05
C PRO A 281 12.13 19.64 2.52
N ILE A 282 11.35 18.85 1.79
CA ILE A 282 11.26 18.88 0.32
C ILE A 282 9.88 19.45 -0.03
N LYS A 283 9.84 20.49 -0.85
CA LYS A 283 8.57 21.04 -1.32
C LYS A 283 8.02 20.20 -2.46
N LYS A 284 6.68 20.17 -2.58
CA LYS A 284 6.02 19.64 -3.78
C LYS A 284 6.58 20.30 -5.04
N GLY A 285 6.83 19.51 -6.07
CA GLY A 285 7.41 19.91 -7.36
C GLY A 285 8.91 19.69 -7.43
#